data_AF-D9SLK6-F1
#
_entry.id   AF-D9SLK6-F1
#
_cell.length_a   1.000
_cell.length_b   1.000
_cell.length_c   1.000
_cell.angle_alpha   90.00
_cell.angle_beta   90.00
_cell.angle_gamma   90.00
#
_symmetry.space_group_name_H-M   'P 1'
#
loop_
_entity.id
_entity.type
_entity.pdbx_description
1 polymer ?
#
loop_
_entity_poly.entity_id
_entity_poly.type
_entity_poly.pdbx_seq_one_letter_code
_entity_poly.pdbx_strand_id
1 'polypeptide(L)' 'MKTNNIARIQICPFCGNSYRGVPATSRKDGKTPICPDCGTREALESIGVSKEEQDSIIQTIHQCEQRGL' A
#
# COMPACT_ATOMS: atom_id res chain seq x y z
N MET A 1 25.10 2.01 -0.04
CA MET A 1 24.75 2.73 1.21
C MET A 1 23.51 2.07 1.78
N LYS A 2 23.62 1.40 2.94
CA LYS A 2 22.46 0.81 3.63
C LYS A 2 21.83 1.94 4.45
N THR A 3 20.78 2.56 3.92
CA THR A 3 20.07 3.65 4.60
C THR A 3 19.39 3.07 5.84
N ASN A 4 19.75 3.61 7.01
CA ASN A 4 19.18 3.21 8.30
C ASN A 4 17.65 3.25 8.22
N ASN A 5 17.02 2.09 8.45
CA ASN A 5 15.58 1.89 8.55
C ASN A 5 15.06 2.45 9.89
N ILE A 6 15.21 3.75 10.10
CA ILE A 6 14.35 4.45 11.07
C ILE A 6 13.00 4.49 10.36
N ALA A 7 12.03 3.70 10.84
CA ALA A 7 10.68 3.65 10.28
C ALA A 7 10.01 5.03 10.37
N ARG A 8 10.31 5.90 9.40
CA ARG A 8 9.72 7.23 9.29
C ARG A 8 8.27 7.04 8.91
N ILE A 9 7.38 7.64 9.69
CA ILE A 9 5.97 7.75 9.33
C ILE A 9 5.90 8.66 8.10
N GLN A 10 5.29 8.18 7.02
CA GLN A 10 5.06 8.92 5.79
C GLN A 10 3.56 9.15 5.60
N ILE A 11 3.18 10.21 4.90
CA ILE A 11 1.78 10.49 4.54
C ILE A 11 1.56 10.10 3.09
N CYS A 12 0.54 9.30 2.81
CA CYS A 12 0.19 8.93 1.45
C CYS A 12 -0.41 10.14 0.72
N PRO A 13 0.12 10.55 -0.45
CA PRO A 13 -0.43 11.68 -1.19
C PRO A 13 -1.82 11.39 -1.78
N PHE A 14 -2.26 10.13 -1.83
CA PHE A 14 -3.53 9.75 -2.47
C PHE A 14 -4.69 9.63 -1.48
N CYS A 15 -4.46 9.04 -0.30
CA CYS A 15 -5.50 8.87 0.71
C CYS A 15 -5.31 9.73 1.96
N GLY A 16 -4.18 10.42 2.11
CA GLY A 16 -3.87 11.24 3.28
C GLY A 16 -3.51 10.45 4.55
N ASN A 17 -3.58 9.12 4.52
CA ASN A 17 -3.27 8.29 5.68
C ASN A 17 -1.77 8.23 5.95
N SER A 18 -1.42 8.19 7.24
CA SER A 18 -0.06 7.90 7.67
C SER A 18 0.24 6.40 7.53
N TYR A 19 1.38 6.06 6.94
CA TYR A 19 1.85 4.68 6.83
C TYR A 19 3.30 4.56 7.31
N ARG A 20 3.70 3.33 7.65
CA ARG A 20 5.05 2.94 8.03
C ARG A 20 5.53 1.84 7.09
N GLY A 21 6.85 1.71 6.95
CA GLY A 21 7.46 0.67 6.12
C GLY A 21 7.83 1.15 4.72
N VAL A 22 8.04 0.21 3.81
CA VAL A 22 8.47 0.49 2.44
C VAL A 22 7.28 1.00 1.61
N PRO A 23 7.38 2.18 0.96
CA PRO A 23 6.31 2.69 0.11
C PRO A 23 6.14 1.84 -1.16
N ALA A 24 4.91 1.76 -1.66
CA ALA A 24 4.63 1.25 -3.00
C ALA A 24 4.84 2.36 -4.05
N THR A 25 5.25 2.00 -5.27
CA THR A 25 5.33 2.95 -6.39
C THR A 25 4.01 2.94 -7.15
N SER A 26 3.42 4.12 -7.36
CA SER A 26 2.13 4.24 -8.07
C SER A 26 2.21 3.69 -9.48
N ARG A 27 1.21 2.91 -9.88
CA ARG A 27 1.05 2.37 -11.25
C ARG A 27 0.52 3.42 -12.24
N LYS A 28 -0.03 4.53 -11.75
CA LYS A 28 -0.55 5.62 -12.60
C LYS A 28 0.57 6.41 -13.27
N ASP A 29 1.66 6.66 -12.55
CA ASP A 29 2.79 7.49 -13.03
C ASP A 29 4.17 6.81 -12.97
N GLY A 30 4.26 5.63 -12.32
CA GLY A 30 5.50 4.86 -12.19
C GLY A 30 6.57 5.49 -11.30
N LYS A 31 6.24 6.55 -10.54
CA LYS A 31 7.23 7.35 -9.81
C LYS A 31 6.79 7.72 -8.40
N THR A 32 5.51 8.00 -8.17
CA THR A 32 5.04 8.54 -6.90
C THR A 32 5.04 7.47 -5.81
N PRO A 33 5.72 7.68 -4.67
CA PRO A 33 5.64 6.77 -3.53
C PRO A 33 4.31 6.95 -2.79
N ILE A 34 3.57 5.87 -2.63
CA ILE A 34 2.25 5.80 -1.99
C ILE A 34 2.23 4.73 -0.89
N CYS A 35 1.18 4.72 -0.05
CA CYS A 35 1.04 3.66 0.95
C CYS A 35 0.78 2.29 0.28
N PRO A 36 1.11 1.18 0.98
CA PRO A 36 0.88 -0.16 0.48
C PRO A 36 -0.57 -0.41 0.04
N ASP A 37 -1.56 0.02 0.81
CA ASP A 37 -2.99 -0.18 0.49
C ASP A 37 -3.38 0.49 -0.83
N CYS A 38 -2.95 1.74 -1.06
CA CYS A 38 -3.21 2.42 -2.33
C CYS A 38 -2.52 1.71 -3.50
N GLY A 39 -1.30 1.21 -3.30
CA GLY A 39 -0.60 0.41 -4.31
C GLY A 39 -1.32 -0.90 -4.64
N THR A 40 -1.86 -1.59 -3.63
CA THR A 40 -2.68 -2.79 -3.81
C THR A 40 -3.96 -2.46 -4.57
N ARG A 41 -4.65 -1.36 -4.25
CA ARG A 41 -5.84 -0.92 -5.00
C ARG A 41 -5.53 -0.67 -6.47
N GLU A 42 -4.44 0.03 -6.78
CA GLU A 42 -4.04 0.26 -8.17
C GLU A 42 -3.70 -1.04 -8.92
N ALA A 43 -3.03 -1.99 -8.25
CA ALA A 43 -2.72 -3.29 -8.83
C ALA A 43 -4.00 -4.08 -9.14
N LEU A 44 -4.94 -4.13 -8.20
CA LEU A 44 -6.22 -4.84 -8.35
C LEU A 44 -7.14 -4.16 -9.37
N GLU A 45 -7.17 -2.82 -9.40
CA GLU A 45 -7.90 -2.05 -10.41
C GLU A 45 -7.38 -2.34 -11.82
N SER A 46 -6.05 -2.47 -11.99
CA SER A 46 -5.44 -2.75 -13.31
C SER A 46 -5.84 -4.11 -13.90
N ILE A 47 -6.29 -5.04 -13.07
CA ILE A 47 -6.79 -6.36 -13.49
C ILE A 47 -8.33 -6.45 -13.46
N GLY A 48 -9.02 -5.34 -13.21
CA GLY A 48 -10.49 -5.26 -13.26
C GLY A 48 -11.22 -5.76 -12.01
N VAL A 49 -10.55 -5.84 -10.85
CA VAL A 49 -11.19 -6.24 -9.59
C VAL A 49 -12.07 -5.09 -9.08
N SER A 50 -13.31 -5.40 -8.69
CA SER A 50 -14.25 -4.41 -8.15
C SER A 50 -13.78 -3.81 -6.83
N LYS A 51 -14.23 -2.61 -6.50
CA LYS A 51 -13.86 -1.94 -5.24
C LYS A 51 -14.18 -2.79 -4.01
N GLU A 52 -15.35 -3.43 -3.99
CA GLU A 52 -15.80 -4.28 -2.90
C GLU A 52 -14.84 -5.47 -2.64
N GLU A 53 -14.37 -6.09 -3.72
CA GLU A 53 -13.39 -7.17 -3.63
C GLU A 53 -12.01 -6.65 -3.24
N GLN A 54 -11.62 -5.45 -3.71
CA GLN A 54 -10.38 -4.80 -3.27
C GLN A 54 -10.35 -4.58 -1.75
N ASP A 55 -11.45 -4.04 -1.19
CA ASP A 55 -11.59 -3.81 0.24
C ASP A 55 -11.48 -5.14 1.03
N SER A 56 -12.13 -6.19 0.55
CA SER A 56 -12.04 -7.53 1.15
C SER A 56 -10.62 -8.09 1.14
N ILE A 57 -9.92 -8.00 0.01
CA ILE A 57 -8.53 -8.45 -0.15
C ILE A 57 -7.59 -7.68 0.79
N ILE A 58 -7.71 -6.36 0.84
CA ILE A 58 -6.87 -5.51 1.70
C ILE A 58 -7.10 -5.86 3.18
N GLN A 59 -8.35 -6.04 3.59
CA GLN A 59 -8.67 -6.48 4.94
C GLN A 59 -8.02 -7.84 5.27
N THR A 60 -8.06 -8.80 4.35
CA THR A 60 -7.41 -10.10 4.54
C THR A 60 -5.89 -9.97 4.66
N ILE A 61 -5.25 -9.10 3.88
CA ILE A 61 -3.80 -8.83 3.98
C ILE A 61 -3.46 -8.31 5.39
N HIS A 62 -4.18 -7.30 5.88
CA HIS A 62 -3.95 -6.74 7.22
C HIS A 62 -4.15 -7.79 8.32
N GLN A 63 -5.14 -8.68 8.18
CA GLN A 63 -5.34 -9.79 9.10
C GLN A 63 -4.16 -10.78 9.10
N CYS A 64 -3.62 -11.11 7.92
CA CYS A 64 -2.45 -11.98 7.81
C CYS A 64 -1.19 -11.35 8.41
N GLU A 65 -0.94 -10.07 8.14
CA GLU A 65 0.20 -9.34 8.70
C GLU A 65 0.16 -9.26 10.22
N GLN A 66 -1.03 -9.04 10.81
CA GLN A 66 -1.22 -9.04 12.26
C GLN A 66 -1.03 -10.43 12.89
N ARG A 67 -1.28 -11.50 12.12
CA ARG A 67 -1.14 -12.89 12.57
C ARG A 67 0.30 -13.40 12.52
N GLY A 68 1.24 -12.65 11.94
CA GLY A 68 2.67 -12.95 11.98
C GLY A 68 3.05 -14.32 11.41
N LEU A 69 2.34 -14.78 10.36
CA LEU A 69 2.69 -15.98 9.60
C LEU A 69 3.92 -15.76 8.73
#